data_AF-A0A7V2P789-F1
#
_entry.id   AF-A0A7V2P789-F1
#
_cell.length_a   1.000
_cell.length_b   1.000
_cell.length_c   1.000
_cell.angle_alpha   90.00
_cell.angle_beta   90.00
_cell.angle_gamma   90.00
#
_symmetry.space_group_name_H-M   'P 1'
#
loop_
_entity.id
_entity.type
_entity.pdbx_description
1 polymer ?
#
loop_
_entity_poly.entity_id
_entity_poly.type
_entity_poly.pdbx_seq_one_letter_code
_entity_poly.pdbx_strand_id
1 'polypeptide(L)'
;MKNSSRLLVAVGIVSLTTLLLSGCGISRTEYEALEAELNEIKEVYPPRDFSSIAELEDWLSTNDVSEEPIVEYADEWYRKALRIQEDALEDGYIVSADYDIWEDGETASVWCVAIVRGRAFFWDPETDDVTEETFFGTVK
;
A
#
# COMPACT_ATOMS: atom_id res chain seq x y z
N MET A 1 -15.42 40.09 52.55
CA MET A 1 -14.47 40.00 51.40
C MET A 1 -14.18 38.56 50.95
N LYS A 2 -15.16 37.63 50.96
CA LYS A 2 -14.92 36.20 50.60
C LYS A 2 -15.69 35.70 49.37
N ASN A 3 -16.57 36.52 48.78
CA ASN A 3 -17.47 36.09 47.70
C ASN A 3 -16.99 36.49 46.30
N SER A 4 -16.01 37.39 46.19
CA SER A 4 -15.49 37.90 44.91
C SER A 4 -14.55 36.92 44.20
N SER A 5 -13.92 36.01 44.95
CA SER A 5 -12.93 35.05 44.42
C SER A 5 -13.59 33.84 43.72
N ARG A 6 -14.83 33.48 44.07
CA ARG A 6 -15.55 32.37 43.43
C ARG A 6 -16.17 32.74 42.07
N LEU A 7 -16.46 34.02 41.85
CA LEU A 7 -17.03 34.51 40.59
C LEU A 7 -15.99 34.57 39.46
N LEU A 8 -14.73 34.91 39.79
CA LEU A 8 -13.62 35.00 38.83
C LEU A 8 -13.15 33.63 38.32
N VAL A 9 -13.22 32.58 39.16
CA VAL A 9 -12.90 31.21 38.74
C VAL A 9 -13.98 30.63 37.82
N ALA A 10 -15.26 30.98 38.04
CA ALA A 10 -16.36 30.53 37.18
C ALA A 10 -16.34 31.16 35.77
N VAL A 11 -15.97 32.44 35.65
CA VAL A 11 -15.86 33.13 34.34
C VAL A 11 -14.63 32.65 33.56
N GLY A 12 -13.55 32.30 34.25
CA GLY A 12 -12.35 31.71 33.63
C GLY A 12 -12.59 30.32 33.05
N ILE A 13 -13.36 29.46 33.74
CA ILE A 13 -13.67 28.11 33.25
C ILE A 13 -14.67 28.15 32.08
N VAL A 14 -15.68 29.02 32.13
CA VAL A 14 -16.66 29.15 31.02
C VAL A 14 -16.02 29.71 29.76
N SER A 15 -15.07 30.65 29.88
CA SER A 15 -14.35 31.20 28.71
C SER A 15 -13.35 30.20 28.11
N LEU A 16 -12.77 29.30 28.91
CA LEU A 16 -11.83 28.29 28.41
C LEU A 16 -12.56 27.12 27.73
N THR A 17 -13.79 26.80 28.17
CA THR A 17 -14.65 25.83 27.46
C THR A 17 -15.25 26.37 26.17
N THR A 18 -15.53 27.68 26.06
CA THR A 18 -16.01 28.25 24.78
C THR A 18 -14.89 28.43 23.77
N LEU A 19 -13.64 28.66 24.19
CA LEU A 19 -12.46 28.73 23.31
C LEU A 19 -12.05 27.36 22.75
N LEU A 20 -12.29 26.25 23.46
CA LEU A 20 -12.08 24.89 22.93
C LEU A 20 -13.17 24.42 21.96
N LEU A 21 -14.34 25.09 21.93
CA LEU A 21 -15.46 24.75 21.05
C LEU A 21 -15.61 25.65 19.82
N SER A 22 -14.82 26.72 19.69
CA SER A 22 -15.00 27.73 18.62
C SER A 22 -13.86 27.84 17.60
N GLY A 23 -12.88 26.91 17.61
CA GLY A 23 -11.64 27.07 16.83
C GLY A 23 -11.30 26.03 15.76
N CYS A 24 -11.89 24.82 15.77
CA CYS A 24 -11.64 23.77 14.76
C CYS A 24 -12.83 22.81 14.63
N GLY A 25 -14.06 23.35 14.56
CA GLY A 25 -15.22 22.53 14.24
C GLY A 25 -15.13 22.12 12.77
N ILE A 26 -14.67 20.89 12.50
CA ILE A 26 -14.82 20.24 11.19
C ILE A 26 -16.30 20.38 10.81
N SER A 27 -16.56 21.04 9.69
CA SER A 27 -17.91 21.19 9.17
C SER A 27 -18.49 19.80 8.84
N ARG A 28 -19.82 19.68 8.85
CA ARG A 28 -20.47 18.40 8.49
C ARG A 28 -19.99 17.87 7.13
N THR A 29 -19.79 18.77 6.17
CA THR A 29 -19.26 18.43 4.85
C THR A 29 -17.83 17.90 4.89
N GLU A 30 -16.96 18.51 5.70
CA GLU A 30 -15.59 18.00 5.90
C GLU A 30 -15.58 16.65 6.62
N TYR A 31 -16.50 16.42 7.57
CA TYR A 31 -16.65 15.11 8.22
C TYR A 31 -17.10 14.04 7.22
N GLU A 32 -18.13 14.33 6.43
CA GLU A 32 -18.65 13.41 5.41
C GLU A 32 -17.57 13.09 4.35
N ALA A 33 -16.75 14.08 3.98
CA ALA A 33 -15.61 13.88 3.07
C ALA A 33 -14.52 12.99 3.68
N LEU A 34 -14.12 13.24 4.93
CA LEU A 34 -13.12 12.43 5.64
C LEU A 34 -13.62 10.99 5.88
N GLU A 35 -14.92 10.82 6.14
CA GLU A 35 -15.52 9.49 6.30
C GLU A 35 -15.50 8.72 4.98
N ALA A 36 -15.76 9.38 3.85
CA ALA A 36 -15.64 8.78 2.53
C ALA A 36 -14.19 8.36 2.21
N GLU A 37 -13.22 9.27 2.41
CA GLU A 37 -11.79 8.99 2.20
C GLU A 37 -11.29 7.84 3.10
N LEU A 38 -11.73 7.81 4.36
CA LEU A 38 -11.39 6.72 5.28
C LEU A 38 -11.97 5.38 4.82
N ASN A 39 -13.18 5.38 4.27
CA ASN A 39 -13.81 4.15 3.77
C ASN A 39 -13.07 3.65 2.52
N GLU A 40 -12.70 4.54 1.60
CA GLU A 40 -11.89 4.21 0.42
C GLU A 40 -10.54 3.60 0.81
N ILE A 41 -9.80 4.22 1.74
CA ILE A 41 -8.52 3.69 2.23
C ILE A 41 -8.70 2.30 2.85
N LYS A 42 -9.79 2.07 3.59
CA LYS A 42 -10.05 0.78 4.26
C LYS A 42 -10.42 -0.35 3.31
N GLU A 43 -10.84 -0.05 2.09
CA GLU A 43 -11.11 -1.08 1.09
C GLU A 43 -9.82 -1.73 0.60
N VAL A 44 -8.69 -1.00 0.63
CA VAL A 44 -7.39 -1.43 0.09
C VAL A 44 -6.35 -1.69 1.18
N TYR A 45 -6.47 -1.01 2.34
CA TYR A 45 -5.49 -1.09 3.44
C TYR A 45 -5.98 -1.91 4.66
N PRO A 46 -5.15 -2.80 5.24
CA PRO A 46 -3.79 -3.12 4.82
C PRO A 46 -3.79 -4.00 3.56
N PRO A 47 -2.80 -3.84 2.66
CA PRO A 47 -2.66 -4.73 1.52
C PRO A 47 -2.41 -6.15 2.02
N ARG A 48 -2.79 -7.12 1.20
CA ARG A 48 -2.78 -8.54 1.56
C ARG A 48 -2.02 -9.40 0.56
N ASP A 49 -1.65 -10.58 1.04
CA ASP A 49 -1.21 -11.67 0.18
C ASP A 49 -2.35 -12.16 -0.72
N PHE A 50 -1.99 -12.79 -1.84
CA PHE A 50 -2.95 -13.53 -2.65
C PHE A 50 -3.39 -14.80 -1.91
N SER A 51 -4.68 -15.11 -1.98
CA SER A 51 -5.31 -16.24 -1.31
C SER A 51 -5.14 -17.56 -2.06
N SER A 52 -4.80 -17.50 -3.36
CA SER A 52 -4.55 -18.67 -4.21
C SER A 52 -3.74 -18.30 -5.45
N ILE A 53 -3.12 -19.30 -6.09
CA ILE A 53 -2.38 -19.09 -7.35
C ILE A 53 -3.31 -18.58 -8.45
N ALA A 54 -4.53 -19.11 -8.52
CA ALA A 54 -5.53 -18.69 -9.49
C ALA A 54 -5.94 -17.21 -9.34
N GLU A 55 -5.89 -16.67 -8.12
CA GLU A 55 -6.15 -15.24 -7.90
C GLU A 55 -4.99 -14.37 -8.37
N LEU A 56 -3.75 -14.83 -8.17
CA LEU A 56 -2.55 -14.15 -8.70
C LEU A 56 -2.56 -14.17 -10.23
N GLU A 57 -2.84 -15.31 -10.85
CA GLU A 57 -2.93 -15.47 -12.31
C GLU A 57 -4.09 -14.62 -12.91
N ASP A 58 -5.25 -14.58 -12.24
CA ASP A 58 -6.37 -13.72 -12.66
C ASP A 58 -5.99 -12.24 -12.59
N TRP A 59 -5.35 -11.81 -11.50
CA TRP A 59 -4.86 -10.44 -11.36
C TRP A 59 -3.83 -10.08 -12.43
N LEU A 60 -2.83 -10.95 -12.67
CA LEU A 60 -1.82 -10.75 -13.72
C LEU A 60 -2.47 -10.63 -15.10
N SER A 61 -3.50 -11.42 -15.40
CA SER A 61 -4.20 -11.33 -16.70
C SER A 61 -4.93 -10.00 -16.94
N THR A 62 -5.11 -9.19 -15.90
CA THR A 62 -5.68 -7.84 -15.98
C THR A 62 -4.63 -6.72 -15.97
N ASN A 63 -3.41 -7.03 -15.54
CA ASN A 63 -2.27 -6.12 -15.58
C ASN A 63 -1.61 -6.18 -16.97
N ASP A 64 -1.40 -5.04 -17.62
CA ASP A 64 -0.96 -5.00 -19.02
C ASP A 64 0.55 -4.80 -19.21
N VAL A 65 1.34 -4.82 -18.12
CA VAL A 65 2.79 -4.57 -18.19
C VAL A 65 3.52 -5.65 -18.99
N SER A 66 3.09 -6.90 -18.92
CA SER A 66 3.67 -8.02 -19.68
C SER A 66 3.39 -7.93 -21.19
N GLU A 67 2.33 -7.21 -21.60
CA GLU A 67 1.97 -6.99 -23.00
C GLU A 67 2.79 -5.89 -23.67
N GLU A 68 3.55 -5.12 -22.89
CA GLU A 68 4.46 -4.10 -23.41
C GLU A 68 5.68 -4.74 -24.10
N PRO A 69 6.32 -4.05 -25.06
CA PRO A 69 7.53 -4.56 -25.70
C PRO A 69 8.60 -5.00 -24.69
N ILE A 70 9.29 -6.09 -25.04
CA ILE A 70 10.48 -6.57 -24.33
C ILE A 70 11.55 -5.48 -24.33
N VAL A 71 12.17 -5.25 -23.18
CA VAL A 71 13.23 -4.25 -23.01
C VAL A 71 14.62 -4.89 -22.91
N GLU A 72 15.66 -4.16 -23.32
CA GLU A 72 17.03 -4.69 -23.36
C GLU A 72 17.82 -4.36 -22.08
N TYR A 73 17.48 -3.27 -21.39
CA TYR A 73 18.26 -2.75 -20.28
C TYR A 73 17.60 -3.01 -18.94
N ALA A 74 18.42 -3.37 -17.95
CA ALA A 74 17.95 -3.77 -16.63
C ALA A 74 17.19 -2.66 -15.87
N ASP A 75 17.49 -1.38 -16.14
CA ASP A 75 16.76 -0.26 -15.54
C ASP A 75 15.34 -0.10 -16.12
N GLU A 76 15.15 -0.38 -17.40
CA GLU A 76 13.84 -0.42 -18.03
C GLU A 76 13.06 -1.64 -17.56
N TRP A 77 13.73 -2.79 -17.41
CA TRP A 77 13.13 -4.03 -16.90
C TRP A 77 12.66 -3.86 -15.46
N TYR A 78 13.49 -3.25 -14.60
CA TYR A 78 13.12 -2.92 -13.22
C TYR A 78 12.01 -1.88 -13.14
N ARG A 79 11.93 -0.93 -14.09
CA ARG A 79 10.82 0.02 -14.16
C ARG A 79 9.48 -0.68 -14.43
N LYS A 80 9.46 -1.73 -15.24
CA LYS A 80 8.26 -2.57 -15.44
C LYS A 80 7.86 -3.28 -14.13
N ALA A 81 8.81 -3.89 -13.43
CA ALA A 81 8.54 -4.52 -12.13
C ALA A 81 8.01 -3.53 -11.07
N LEU A 82 8.53 -2.30 -11.03
CA LEU A 82 8.03 -1.26 -10.14
C LEU A 82 6.58 -0.85 -10.44
N ARG A 83 6.19 -0.80 -11.73
CA ARG A 83 4.80 -0.53 -12.11
C ARG A 83 3.86 -1.64 -11.64
N ILE A 84 4.24 -2.90 -11.83
CA ILE A 84 3.48 -4.05 -11.31
C ILE A 84 3.32 -3.95 -9.79
N GLN A 85 4.38 -3.54 -9.07
CA GLN A 85 4.30 -3.32 -7.62
C GLN A 85 3.35 -2.17 -7.23
N GLU A 86 3.36 -1.06 -7.99
CA GLU A 86 2.45 0.07 -7.79
C GLU A 86 1.00 -0.33 -8.05
N ASP A 87 0.72 -0.96 -9.20
CA ASP A 87 -0.62 -1.45 -9.58
C ASP A 87 -1.15 -2.44 -8.53
N ALA A 88 -0.30 -3.36 -8.06
CA ALA A 88 -0.68 -4.31 -7.02
C ALA A 88 -1.07 -3.59 -5.72
N LEU A 89 -0.34 -2.54 -5.33
CA LEU A 89 -0.62 -1.79 -4.11
C LEU A 89 -1.93 -0.99 -4.23
N GLU A 90 -2.21 -0.43 -5.40
CA GLU A 90 -3.48 0.26 -5.70
C GLU A 90 -4.67 -0.70 -5.60
N ASP A 91 -4.49 -1.96 -6.01
CA ASP A 91 -5.50 -3.02 -5.92
C ASP A 91 -5.56 -3.74 -4.55
N GLY A 92 -4.67 -3.39 -3.61
CA GLY A 92 -4.67 -3.93 -2.24
C GLY A 92 -3.90 -5.25 -2.07
N TYR A 93 -2.97 -5.53 -2.99
CA TYR A 93 -2.07 -6.67 -2.95
C TYR A 93 -0.65 -6.27 -2.56
N ILE A 94 0.10 -7.25 -2.05
CA ILE A 94 1.53 -7.13 -1.78
C ILE A 94 2.28 -7.87 -2.90
N VAL A 95 2.96 -7.11 -3.74
CA VAL A 95 3.98 -7.61 -4.69
C VAL A 95 5.28 -6.86 -4.41
N SER A 96 6.42 -7.54 -4.48
CA SER A 96 7.74 -6.94 -4.35
C SER A 96 8.45 -6.98 -5.69
N ALA A 97 8.99 -5.86 -6.13
CA ALA A 97 9.97 -5.82 -7.21
C ALA A 97 11.36 -6.13 -6.65
N ASP A 98 12.01 -7.16 -7.18
CA ASP A 98 13.35 -7.58 -6.81
C ASP A 98 14.35 -7.29 -7.93
N TYR A 99 15.58 -6.93 -7.54
CA TYR A 99 16.66 -6.57 -8.44
C TYR A 99 17.99 -7.04 -7.86
N ASP A 100 18.63 -7.97 -8.58
CA ASP A 100 19.94 -8.50 -8.23
C ASP A 100 20.95 -8.25 -9.34
N ILE A 101 22.17 -7.86 -8.94
CA ILE A 101 23.34 -7.79 -9.82
C ILE A 101 24.22 -9.00 -9.50
N TRP A 102 24.58 -9.76 -10.53
CA TRP A 102 25.44 -10.92 -10.40
C TRP A 102 26.89 -10.53 -10.08
N GLU A 103 27.71 -11.50 -9.67
CA GLU A 103 29.11 -11.26 -9.29
C GLU A 103 29.97 -10.64 -10.40
N ASP A 104 29.55 -10.76 -11.66
CA ASP A 104 30.23 -10.16 -12.81
C ASP A 104 30.03 -8.63 -12.91
N GLY A 105 29.05 -8.07 -12.20
CA GLY A 105 28.70 -6.65 -12.25
C GLY A 105 28.07 -6.18 -13.56
N GLU A 106 27.82 -7.09 -14.49
CA GLU A 106 27.30 -6.81 -15.84
C GLU A 106 25.95 -7.46 -16.08
N THR A 107 25.68 -8.60 -15.44
CA THR A 107 24.41 -9.31 -15.51
C THR A 107 23.51 -8.86 -14.36
N ALA A 108 22.28 -8.52 -14.69
CA ALA A 108 21.23 -8.22 -13.71
C ALA A 108 20.05 -9.19 -13.88
N SER A 109 19.31 -9.42 -12.81
CA SER A 109 18.04 -10.15 -12.83
C SER A 109 16.98 -9.32 -12.12
N VAL A 110 15.80 -9.27 -12.73
CA VAL A 110 14.61 -8.60 -12.19
C VAL A 110 13.51 -9.62 -12.05
N TRP A 111 12.84 -9.61 -10.91
CA TRP A 111 11.71 -10.49 -10.65
C TRP A 111 10.63 -9.72 -9.91
N CYS A 112 9.38 -10.12 -10.13
CA CYS A 112 8.29 -9.78 -9.23
C CYS A 112 8.06 -10.95 -8.27
N VAL A 113 7.76 -10.67 -7.01
CA VAL A 113 7.56 -11.69 -5.96
C VAL A 113 6.25 -11.44 -5.22
N ALA A 114 5.45 -12.49 -5.05
CA ALA A 114 4.23 -12.47 -4.24
C ALA A 114 4.19 -13.66 -3.28
N ILE A 115 3.49 -13.48 -2.15
CA ILE A 115 3.19 -14.56 -1.23
C ILE A 115 1.79 -15.09 -1.52
N VAL A 116 1.67 -16.40 -1.71
CA VAL A 116 0.40 -17.11 -1.87
C VAL A 116 0.33 -18.22 -0.84
N ARG A 117 -0.60 -18.10 0.12
CA ARG A 117 -0.74 -19.08 1.24
C ARG A 117 0.58 -19.41 1.95
N GLY A 118 1.41 -18.38 2.13
CA GLY A 118 2.71 -18.51 2.80
C GLY A 118 3.84 -19.06 1.94
N ARG A 119 3.63 -19.30 0.64
CA ARG A 119 4.68 -19.70 -0.30
C ARG A 119 5.05 -18.53 -1.19
N ALA A 120 6.33 -18.41 -1.52
CA ALA A 120 6.82 -17.40 -2.44
C ALA A 120 6.62 -17.86 -3.89
N PHE A 121 6.11 -16.96 -4.71
CA PHE A 121 5.98 -17.13 -6.14
C PHE A 121 6.68 -15.95 -6.81
N PHE A 122 7.36 -16.21 -7.92
CA PHE A 122 8.06 -15.20 -8.68
C PHE A 122 7.78 -15.33 -10.17
N TRP A 123 7.92 -14.22 -10.88
CA TRP A 123 7.77 -14.16 -12.34
C TRP A 123 8.64 -13.03 -12.91
N ASP A 124 8.95 -13.14 -14.20
CA ASP A 124 9.56 -12.07 -14.98
C ASP A 124 8.50 -10.99 -15.26
N PRO A 125 8.76 -9.69 -15.00
CA PRO A 125 7.77 -8.62 -15.27
C PRO A 125 7.36 -8.48 -16.75
N GLU A 126 8.00 -9.20 -17.67
CA GLU A 126 7.63 -9.25 -19.09
C GLU A 126 6.82 -10.48 -19.47
N THR A 127 6.45 -11.31 -18.49
CA THR A 127 5.64 -12.52 -18.69
C THR A 127 4.67 -12.73 -17.53
N ASP A 128 3.55 -13.40 -17.79
CA ASP A 128 2.64 -13.81 -16.71
C ASP A 128 2.93 -15.24 -16.19
N ASP A 129 4.11 -15.78 -16.51
CA ASP A 129 4.50 -17.15 -16.18
C ASP A 129 5.01 -17.24 -14.72
N VAL A 130 4.10 -17.57 -13.81
CA VAL A 130 4.39 -17.66 -12.38
C VAL A 130 5.06 -18.98 -12.00
N THR A 131 6.15 -18.91 -11.22
CA THR A 131 6.89 -20.06 -10.68
C THR A 131 6.89 -20.06 -9.15
N GLU A 132 6.65 -21.23 -8.52
CA GLU A 132 6.82 -21.39 -7.06
C GLU A 132 8.30 -21.48 -6.69
N GLU A 133 8.75 -20.65 -5.74
CA GLU A 133 10.06 -20.81 -5.12
C GLU A 133 9.96 -21.79 -3.95
N THR A 134 10.58 -22.95 -4.14
CA THR A 134 10.52 -24.06 -3.18
C THR A 134 11.66 -24.05 -2.16
N PHE A 135 12.71 -23.27 -2.41
CA PHE A 135 13.91 -23.22 -1.58
C PHE A 135 13.69 -22.48 -0.25
N PHE A 136 12.89 -21.41 -0.24
CA PHE A 136 12.73 -20.53 0.92
C PHE A 136 11.76 -21.05 2.00
N GLY A 137 11.14 -22.21 1.79
CA GLY A 137 10.16 -22.78 2.72
C GLY A 137 8.85 -21.98 2.74
N THR A 138 8.11 -22.06 3.84
CA THR A 138 6.81 -21.36 4.01
C THR A 138 6.90 -20.28 5.07
N VAL A 139 6.42 -19.08 4.75
CA VAL A 139 6.22 -17.97 5.68
C VAL A 139 4.80 -18.09 6.27
N LYS A 140 4.72 -18.19 7.60
CA LYS A 140 3.51 -18.41 8.46
C LYS A 140 3.40 -19.81 9.05
#